data_AF-A0A964ZB38-F1
#
_entry.id   AF-A0A964ZB38-F1
#
_cell.length_a   1.000
_cell.length_b   1.000
_cell.length_c   1.000
_cell.angle_alpha   90.00
_cell.angle_beta   90.00
_cell.angle_gamma   90.00
#
_symmetry.space_group_name_H-M   'P 1'
#
loop_
_entity.id
_entity.type
_entity.pdbx_description
1 polymer ?
#
loop_
_entity_poly.entity_id
_entity_poly.type
_entity_poly.pdbx_seq_one_letter_code
_entity_poly.pdbx_strand_id
1 'polypeptide(L)'
;ITRNAPILAKPFGFAVDRMWLLGRRPEAVYEAPAGSLVEVELPLGHPELPLGAPVYCSSSQRVKRDYRHDRPKPGLYRMRRAMRVELTMNADSILAVAMDALETDVKVMAELSGPFQPARDPAAMEKAVRTTFDKLGDTSLTLETLKLTRPADVFVPVSRLNQLRRELCDALEDAFAKTQTQRLEQLKAALSEPEKSVTANRGINTPRSRSEIGKAFRWSVKVDRISYLDAFDSEDWADLDEVVIDVARDHTTLLADYLETFGKQRGRDRIRLSLPPLTRKWEERGIVQKIERLCHAGWNKWEVGNLSGWEFLGLDAGATTTGTLDIATDWSVYAINRAAGRQLLKMGVSRFCLSPEDGLENMRSLLAEFGSRTVVIVHQDTPQFLAESCAYANLIGGCPGKAACKFESMEMESSHGERVLALDYHCRTIVLDRGPLCLSRRLSDLAAAGAVHLRADFVYRPYDAATVAQRWRDVRAGRPVPGGHAANFDRGVL
;
A
#
# COMPACT_ATOMS: atom_id res chain seq x y z
N ILE A 1 15.06 28.26 -19.53
CA ILE A 1 15.09 29.12 -18.32
C ILE A 1 13.78 28.93 -17.57
N THR A 2 13.74 28.95 -16.24
CA THR A 2 12.51 28.99 -15.44
C THR A 2 12.56 30.13 -14.44
N ARG A 3 11.42 30.80 -14.23
CA ARG A 3 11.31 31.96 -13.34
C ARG A 3 10.17 31.77 -12.36
N ASN A 4 10.38 32.05 -11.07
CA ASN A 4 9.26 32.33 -10.16
C ASN A 4 8.64 33.70 -10.53
N ALA A 5 7.44 33.68 -11.11
CA ALA A 5 6.60 34.86 -11.25
C ALA A 5 5.68 34.91 -10.01
N PRO A 6 5.67 35.97 -9.21
CA PRO A 6 4.85 36.03 -8.00
C PRO A 6 3.33 35.96 -8.25
N ILE A 7 2.89 36.02 -9.51
CA ILE A 7 1.47 35.95 -9.93
C ILE A 7 1.10 34.55 -10.49
N LEU A 8 2.06 33.68 -10.79
CA LEU A 8 1.81 32.34 -11.33
C LEU A 8 2.29 31.26 -10.37
N ALA A 9 1.40 30.33 -10.01
CA ALA A 9 1.66 29.19 -9.13
C ALA A 9 2.70 28.19 -9.68
N LYS A 10 3.22 28.40 -10.90
CA LYS A 10 4.31 27.62 -11.50
C LYS A 10 5.30 28.57 -12.20
N PRO A 11 6.61 28.26 -12.14
CA PRO A 11 7.59 29.08 -12.82
C PRO A 11 7.42 29.02 -14.34
N PHE A 12 7.37 30.17 -15.01
CA PHE A 12 7.27 30.24 -16.47
C PHE A 12 8.60 29.80 -17.09
N GLY A 13 8.55 28.72 -17.86
CA GLY A 13 9.69 28.13 -18.54
C GLY A 13 9.71 28.50 -20.03
N PHE A 14 10.83 29.01 -20.54
CA PHE A 14 10.98 29.28 -21.97
C PHE A 14 12.40 28.97 -22.48
N ALA A 15 12.49 28.69 -23.78
CA ALA A 15 13.75 28.56 -24.50
C ALA A 15 14.28 29.95 -24.87
N VAL A 16 15.60 30.12 -24.84
CA VAL A 16 16.25 31.35 -25.31
C VAL A 16 16.56 31.15 -26.78
N ASP A 17 15.69 31.64 -27.65
CA ASP A 17 15.84 31.48 -29.11
C ASP A 17 16.79 32.55 -29.68
N ARG A 18 16.76 33.76 -29.11
CA ARG A 18 17.69 34.86 -29.44
C ARG A 18 18.12 35.62 -28.20
N MET A 19 19.39 36.03 -28.21
CA MET A 19 20.02 36.79 -27.15
C MET A 19 20.91 37.87 -27.76
N TRP A 20 20.94 39.05 -27.15
CA TRP A 20 21.79 40.17 -27.55
C TRP A 20 22.62 40.64 -26.36
N LEU A 21 23.90 40.91 -26.61
CA LEU A 21 24.77 41.55 -25.63
C LEU A 21 24.52 43.06 -25.65
N LEU A 22 24.15 43.63 -24.50
CA LEU A 22 23.83 45.05 -24.40
C LEU A 22 25.11 45.89 -24.27
N GLY A 23 25.26 46.86 -25.17
CA GLY A 23 26.37 47.81 -25.24
C GLY A 23 25.96 49.05 -26.04
N ARG A 24 26.92 49.84 -26.56
CA ARG A 24 26.60 51.02 -27.40
C ARG A 24 25.80 50.67 -28.66
N ARG A 25 25.97 49.45 -29.17
CA ARG A 25 25.12 48.82 -30.20
C ARG A 25 24.84 47.39 -29.75
N PRO A 26 23.57 46.96 -29.62
CA PRO A 26 23.24 45.58 -29.31
C PRO A 26 23.76 44.62 -30.39
N GLU A 27 24.44 43.56 -29.98
CA GLU A 27 24.98 42.52 -30.88
C GLU A 27 24.33 41.18 -30.57
N ALA A 28 23.85 40.47 -31.60
CA ALA A 28 23.26 39.14 -31.41
C ALA A 28 24.35 38.12 -31.07
N VAL A 29 24.19 37.41 -29.95
CA VAL A 29 25.18 36.47 -29.43
C VAL A 29 24.52 35.17 -28.99
N TYR A 30 25.27 34.07 -29.05
CA TYR A 30 24.85 32.77 -28.49
C TYR A 30 25.42 32.52 -27.10
N GLU A 31 26.45 33.28 -26.71
CA GLU A 31 27.11 33.22 -25.42
C GLU A 31 27.49 34.63 -24.94
N ALA A 32 27.49 34.84 -23.62
CA ALA A 32 27.87 36.10 -23.02
C ALA A 32 28.76 35.83 -21.79
N PRO A 33 29.80 36.65 -21.54
CA PRO A 33 30.61 36.56 -20.33
C PRO A 33 29.78 36.69 -19.05
N ALA A 34 30.25 36.09 -17.97
CA ALA A 34 29.59 36.23 -16.67
C ALA A 34 29.60 37.70 -16.23
N GLY A 35 28.45 38.18 -15.74
CA GLY A 35 28.26 39.59 -15.35
C GLY A 35 27.86 40.51 -16.50
N SER A 36 27.78 40.02 -17.73
CA SER A 36 27.26 40.79 -18.86
C SER A 36 25.75 41.04 -18.75
N LEU A 37 25.32 42.22 -19.19
CA LEU A 37 23.91 42.53 -19.37
C LEU A 37 23.47 42.05 -20.76
N VAL A 38 22.43 41.23 -20.81
CA VAL A 38 21.91 40.67 -22.05
C VAL A 38 20.42 40.97 -22.18
N GLU A 39 19.97 41.14 -23.41
CA GLU A 39 18.57 41.12 -23.80
C GLU A 39 18.24 39.76 -24.38
N VAL A 40 17.06 39.23 -24.06
CA VAL A 40 16.62 37.90 -24.48
C VAL A 40 15.22 38.01 -25.06
N GLU A 41 15.00 37.39 -26.22
CA GLU A 41 13.69 37.32 -26.83
C GLU A 41 12.75 36.45 -25.97
N LEU A 42 11.57 36.97 -25.68
CA LEU A 42 10.52 36.24 -24.98
C LEU A 42 9.53 35.66 -25.99
N PRO A 43 9.01 34.44 -25.76
CA PRO A 43 8.05 33.83 -26.66
C PRO A 43 6.71 34.60 -26.67
N LEU A 44 6.00 34.53 -27.79
CA LEU A 44 4.64 35.07 -27.92
C LEU A 44 3.72 34.54 -26.80
N GLY A 45 2.98 35.44 -26.15
CA GLY A 45 2.10 35.09 -25.04
C GLY A 45 2.81 34.86 -23.71
N HIS A 46 4.08 35.29 -23.56
CA HIS A 46 4.74 35.30 -22.25
C HIS A 46 3.94 36.13 -21.24
N PRO A 47 3.90 35.73 -19.95
CA PRO A 47 3.30 36.54 -18.91
C PRO A 47 4.10 37.83 -18.67
N GLU A 48 3.50 38.82 -18.02
CA GLU A 48 4.23 40.03 -17.61
C GLU A 48 5.37 39.66 -16.65
N LEU A 49 6.57 40.15 -16.95
CA LEU A 49 7.77 39.86 -16.18
C LEU A 49 8.19 41.07 -15.33
N PRO A 50 7.93 41.06 -14.01
CA PRO A 50 8.38 42.13 -13.11
C PRO A 50 9.89 42.42 -13.22
N LEU A 51 10.25 43.71 -13.20
CA LEU A 51 11.63 44.19 -13.15
C LEU A 51 12.35 43.67 -11.89
N GLY A 52 13.62 43.28 -12.04
CA GLY A 52 14.46 42.77 -10.94
C GLY A 52 14.24 41.29 -10.58
N ALA A 53 13.40 40.56 -11.31
CA ALA A 53 13.13 39.16 -11.01
C ALA A 53 14.33 38.24 -11.31
N PRO A 54 14.66 37.29 -10.43
CA PRO A 54 15.71 36.31 -10.70
C PRO A 54 15.29 35.31 -11.79
N VAL A 55 16.24 34.99 -12.65
CA VAL A 55 16.06 34.13 -13.82
C VAL A 55 17.05 32.97 -13.76
N TYR A 56 16.57 31.72 -13.77
CA TYR A 56 17.42 30.54 -13.59
C TYR A 56 17.51 29.68 -14.86
N CYS A 57 18.70 29.12 -15.12
CA CYS A 57 18.88 28.13 -16.16
C CYS A 57 18.48 26.73 -15.63
N SER A 58 17.25 26.28 -15.95
CA SER A 58 16.72 24.97 -15.53
C SER A 58 17.05 23.80 -16.46
N SER A 59 17.49 24.08 -17.69
CA SER A 59 17.85 23.06 -18.66
C SER A 59 18.95 23.61 -19.56
N SER A 60 20.17 23.13 -19.34
CA SER A 60 21.31 23.28 -20.25
C SER A 60 22.09 21.98 -20.28
N GLN A 61 22.94 21.79 -21.28
CA GLN A 61 23.86 20.65 -21.31
C GLN A 61 24.75 20.60 -20.05
N ARG A 62 25.11 21.76 -19.50
CA ARG A 62 25.84 21.86 -18.23
C ARG A 62 25.01 21.37 -17.04
N VAL A 63 23.77 21.83 -16.88
CA VAL A 63 22.86 21.39 -15.80
C VAL A 63 22.57 19.88 -15.89
N LYS A 64 22.38 19.34 -17.11
CA LYS A 64 22.20 17.90 -17.34
C LYS A 64 23.47 17.09 -17.03
N ARG A 65 24.66 17.68 -17.20
CA ARG A 65 25.94 17.07 -16.80
C ARG A 65 26.15 17.08 -15.29
N ASP A 66 25.75 18.15 -14.62
CA ASP A 66 25.95 18.33 -13.17
C ASP A 66 24.95 17.49 -12.35
N TYR A 67 23.74 17.24 -12.89
CA TYR A 67 22.72 16.38 -12.29
C TYR A 67 22.45 15.15 -13.17
N ARG A 68 23.41 14.23 -13.23
CA ARG A 68 23.23 12.95 -13.92
C ARG A 68 22.20 12.11 -13.18
N HIS A 69 21.07 11.86 -13.83
CA HIS A 69 20.16 10.78 -13.43
C HIS A 69 20.49 9.55 -14.29
N ASP A 70 21.28 8.63 -13.76
CA ASP A 70 21.51 7.35 -14.42
C ASP A 70 20.22 6.54 -14.33
N ARG A 71 19.45 6.50 -15.42
CA ARG A 71 18.40 5.50 -15.54
C ARG A 71 19.07 4.14 -15.63
N PRO A 72 18.83 3.21 -14.69
CA PRO A 72 19.40 1.89 -14.81
C PRO A 72 18.95 1.27 -16.13
N LYS A 73 19.90 0.69 -16.86
CA LYS A 73 19.60 0.04 -18.13
C LYS A 73 18.55 -1.04 -17.90
N PRO A 74 17.51 -1.16 -18.76
CA PRO A 74 16.59 -2.28 -18.70
C PRO A 74 17.38 -3.59 -18.64
N GLY A 75 17.12 -4.42 -17.63
CA GLY A 75 17.83 -5.68 -17.43
C GLY A 75 18.99 -5.66 -16.42
N LEU A 76 19.46 -4.48 -15.99
CA LEU A 76 20.60 -4.36 -15.06
C LEU A 76 20.38 -5.05 -13.71
N TYR A 77 19.13 -5.04 -13.23
CA TYR A 77 18.73 -5.63 -11.95
C TYR A 77 17.74 -6.79 -12.12
N ARG A 78 17.87 -7.58 -13.19
CA ARG A 78 17.10 -8.83 -13.29
C ARG A 78 17.48 -9.73 -12.12
N MET A 79 16.48 -10.28 -11.44
CA MET A 79 16.72 -11.40 -10.53
C MET A 79 17.18 -12.58 -11.38
N ARG A 80 18.43 -13.00 -11.18
CA ARG A 80 19.01 -14.16 -11.84
C ARG A 80 19.19 -15.30 -10.84
N ARG A 81 18.89 -16.53 -11.28
CA ARG A 81 19.04 -17.74 -10.47
C ARG A 81 20.39 -18.39 -10.74
N ALA A 82 21.08 -18.74 -9.66
CA ALA A 82 22.34 -19.45 -9.73
C ALA A 82 22.12 -20.90 -10.19
N MET A 83 22.90 -21.35 -11.17
CA MET A 83 22.89 -22.73 -11.66
C MET A 83 24.27 -23.38 -11.51
N ARG A 84 24.25 -24.69 -11.31
CA ARG A 84 25.43 -25.56 -11.35
C ARG A 84 25.36 -26.40 -12.62
N VAL A 85 26.45 -26.46 -13.37
CA VAL A 85 26.55 -27.25 -14.59
C VAL A 85 27.59 -28.35 -14.43
N GLU A 86 27.23 -29.57 -14.77
CA GLU A 86 28.14 -30.69 -14.95
C GLU A 86 28.21 -31.06 -16.42
N LEU A 87 29.42 -31.05 -17.00
CA LEU A 87 29.65 -31.39 -18.39
C LEU A 87 30.54 -32.64 -18.50
N THR A 88 30.14 -33.62 -19.29
CA THR A 88 30.92 -34.83 -19.57
C THR A 88 31.22 -34.93 -21.06
N MET A 89 32.50 -35.02 -21.44
CA MET A 89 32.94 -35.05 -22.84
C MET A 89 33.48 -36.42 -23.24
N ASN A 90 32.73 -37.15 -24.08
CA ASN A 90 33.14 -38.41 -24.67
C ASN A 90 33.45 -38.27 -26.17
N ALA A 91 34.02 -39.32 -26.78
CA ALA A 91 34.27 -39.38 -28.23
C ALA A 91 32.99 -39.21 -29.06
N ASP A 92 31.88 -39.80 -28.61
CA ASP A 92 30.64 -39.90 -29.37
C ASP A 92 29.53 -38.95 -28.89
N SER A 93 29.65 -38.36 -27.68
CA SER A 93 28.67 -37.41 -27.17
C SER A 93 29.23 -36.48 -26.09
N ILE A 94 28.63 -35.29 -25.99
CA ILE A 94 28.84 -34.34 -24.89
C ILE A 94 27.54 -34.21 -24.11
N LEU A 95 27.57 -34.58 -22.83
CA LEU A 95 26.43 -34.48 -21.93
C LEU A 95 26.57 -33.25 -21.04
N ALA A 96 25.57 -32.39 -21.03
CA ALA A 96 25.48 -31.26 -20.11
C ALA A 96 24.26 -31.43 -19.20
N VAL A 97 24.49 -31.30 -17.90
CA VAL A 97 23.46 -31.36 -16.86
C VAL A 97 23.48 -30.05 -16.11
N ALA A 98 22.33 -29.38 -16.01
CA ALA A 98 22.18 -28.16 -15.23
C ALA A 98 21.20 -28.38 -14.07
N MET A 99 21.54 -27.79 -12.93
CA MET A 99 20.80 -27.90 -11.67
C MET A 99 20.69 -26.53 -11.02
N ASP A 100 19.64 -26.32 -10.23
CA ASP A 100 19.55 -25.16 -9.35
C ASP A 100 20.61 -25.21 -8.25
N ALA A 101 21.27 -24.09 -7.98
CA ALA A 101 22.25 -24.02 -6.91
C ALA A 101 21.62 -23.98 -5.50
N LEU A 102 20.35 -23.58 -5.40
CA LEU A 102 19.59 -23.61 -4.14
C LEU A 102 19.04 -25.00 -3.79
N GLU A 103 19.54 -26.06 -4.44
CA GLU A 103 19.15 -27.46 -4.19
C GLU A 103 17.66 -27.73 -4.35
N THR A 104 17.03 -27.09 -5.34
CA THR A 104 15.69 -27.54 -5.78
C THR A 104 15.83 -28.81 -6.62
N ASP A 105 14.79 -29.65 -6.65
CA ASP A 105 14.71 -30.88 -7.46
C ASP A 105 14.73 -30.62 -8.99
N VAL A 106 15.05 -29.39 -9.42
CA VAL A 106 15.09 -29.01 -10.83
C VAL A 106 16.45 -29.39 -11.43
N LYS A 107 16.40 -30.40 -12.29
CA LYS A 107 17.55 -30.90 -13.05
C LYS A 107 17.14 -31.08 -14.51
N VAL A 108 17.94 -30.54 -15.41
CA VAL A 108 17.75 -30.70 -16.86
C VAL A 108 19.02 -31.20 -17.51
N MET A 109 18.87 -31.80 -18.69
CA MET A 109 19.95 -32.42 -19.42
C MET A 109 19.83 -32.06 -20.89
N ALA A 110 20.96 -31.76 -21.52
CA ALA A 110 21.09 -31.56 -22.95
C ALA A 110 22.29 -32.37 -23.45
N GLU A 111 22.18 -32.92 -24.65
CA GLU A 111 23.21 -33.77 -25.24
C GLU A 111 23.57 -33.29 -26.64
N LEU A 112 24.87 -33.29 -26.93
CA LEU A 112 25.39 -33.03 -28.25
C LEU A 112 26.00 -34.31 -28.82
N SER A 113 25.40 -34.85 -29.88
CA SER A 113 25.93 -36.03 -30.57
C SER A 113 27.19 -35.71 -31.38
N GLY A 114 28.14 -36.63 -31.35
CA GLY A 114 29.38 -36.63 -32.13
C GLY A 114 29.24 -37.30 -33.50
N PRO A 115 30.33 -37.88 -34.05
CA PRO A 115 31.64 -38.10 -33.43
C PRO A 115 32.48 -36.82 -33.33
N PHE A 116 33.32 -36.72 -32.30
CA PHE A 116 34.27 -35.61 -32.10
C PHE A 116 35.70 -36.08 -32.32
N GLN A 117 36.49 -35.26 -33.00
CA GLN A 117 37.92 -35.54 -33.20
C GLN A 117 38.73 -35.24 -31.93
N PRO A 118 39.90 -35.87 -31.72
CA PRO A 118 40.78 -35.53 -30.61
C PRO A 118 41.16 -34.04 -30.60
N ALA A 119 41.17 -33.43 -29.42
CA ALA A 119 41.63 -32.06 -29.23
C ALA A 119 43.16 -31.99 -29.38
N ARG A 120 43.64 -31.09 -30.25
CA ARG A 120 45.08 -30.78 -30.35
C ARG A 120 45.63 -30.10 -29.10
N ASP A 121 44.79 -29.34 -28.41
CA ASP A 121 45.10 -28.65 -27.15
C ASP A 121 43.91 -28.79 -26.18
N PRO A 122 43.95 -29.80 -25.29
CA PRO A 122 42.90 -30.03 -24.31
C PRO A 122 42.70 -28.86 -23.33
N ALA A 123 43.77 -28.13 -22.98
CA ALA A 123 43.70 -27.00 -22.05
C ALA A 123 42.98 -25.80 -22.69
N ALA A 124 43.26 -25.51 -23.95
CA ALA A 124 42.51 -24.51 -24.70
C ALA A 124 41.02 -24.89 -24.84
N MET A 125 40.71 -26.17 -25.03
CA MET A 125 39.33 -26.66 -25.10
C MET A 125 38.58 -26.46 -23.78
N GLU A 126 39.20 -26.77 -22.63
CA GLU A 126 38.61 -26.51 -21.31
C GLU A 126 38.31 -25.01 -21.10
N LYS A 127 39.25 -24.13 -21.47
CA LYS A 127 39.05 -22.68 -21.36
C LYS A 127 37.89 -22.21 -22.23
N ALA A 128 37.73 -22.76 -23.43
CA ALA A 128 36.62 -22.44 -24.31
C ALA A 128 35.27 -22.89 -23.75
N VAL A 129 35.20 -24.10 -23.16
CA VAL A 129 33.99 -24.59 -22.46
C VAL A 129 33.62 -23.62 -21.33
N ARG A 130 34.55 -23.29 -20.44
CA ARG A 130 34.28 -22.36 -19.32
C ARG A 130 33.81 -21.00 -19.81
N THR A 131 34.49 -20.43 -20.80
CA THR A 131 34.13 -19.13 -21.39
C THR A 131 32.76 -19.16 -22.08
N THR A 132 32.39 -20.28 -22.70
CA THR A 132 31.06 -20.42 -23.32
C THR A 132 29.98 -20.45 -22.26
N PHE A 133 30.08 -21.30 -21.24
CA PHE A 133 29.04 -21.46 -20.22
C PHE A 133 28.92 -20.26 -19.26
N ASP A 134 29.97 -19.46 -19.11
CA ASP A 134 29.93 -18.19 -18.36
C ASP A 134 29.08 -17.11 -19.08
N LYS A 135 28.94 -17.21 -20.41
CA LYS A 135 28.18 -16.26 -21.23
C LYS A 135 26.69 -16.60 -21.26
N LEU A 136 25.97 -16.14 -20.25
CA LEU A 136 24.54 -16.38 -20.09
C LEU A 136 23.64 -15.27 -20.66
N GLY A 137 24.22 -14.12 -21.04
CA GLY A 137 23.51 -13.07 -21.80
C GLY A 137 22.21 -12.61 -21.12
N ASP A 138 21.12 -12.65 -21.88
CA ASP A 138 19.78 -12.20 -21.46
C ASP A 138 18.97 -13.22 -20.65
N THR A 139 19.51 -14.42 -20.41
CA THR A 139 18.84 -15.41 -19.56
C THR A 139 18.69 -14.88 -18.12
N SER A 140 17.71 -15.44 -17.42
CA SER A 140 17.46 -15.28 -15.99
C SER A 140 18.42 -16.11 -15.12
N LEU A 141 19.58 -16.50 -15.65
CA LEU A 141 20.53 -17.42 -15.01
C LEU A 141 21.89 -16.76 -14.73
N THR A 142 22.56 -17.25 -13.69
CA THR A 142 23.97 -17.03 -13.38
C THR A 142 24.67 -18.38 -13.17
N LEU A 143 25.92 -18.50 -13.61
CA LEU A 143 26.69 -19.72 -13.40
C LEU A 143 27.41 -19.63 -12.05
N GLU A 144 27.09 -20.53 -11.12
CA GLU A 144 27.80 -20.63 -9.83
C GLU A 144 29.01 -21.55 -9.96
N THR A 145 28.80 -22.75 -10.50
CA THR A 145 29.87 -23.75 -10.68
C THR A 145 29.74 -24.48 -12.01
N LEU A 146 30.87 -24.75 -12.65
CA LEU A 146 30.98 -25.65 -13.80
C LEU A 146 32.00 -26.74 -13.49
N LYS A 147 31.51 -27.98 -13.37
CA LYS A 147 32.32 -29.18 -13.25
C LYS A 147 32.46 -29.83 -14.62
N LEU A 148 33.70 -30.12 -15.01
CA LEU A 148 34.02 -30.67 -16.32
C LEU A 148 34.73 -32.02 -16.15
N THR A 149 34.13 -33.08 -16.71
CA THR A 149 34.67 -34.44 -16.73
C THR A 149 35.02 -34.79 -18.19
N ARG A 150 36.25 -35.24 -18.43
CA ARG A 150 36.74 -35.54 -19.79
C ARG A 150 37.30 -36.96 -19.88
N PRO A 151 36.44 -37.98 -20.02
CA PRO A 151 36.91 -39.33 -20.34
C PRO A 151 37.65 -39.40 -21.68
N ALA A 152 37.35 -38.49 -22.62
CA ALA A 152 38.10 -38.30 -23.85
C ALA A 152 38.40 -36.80 -24.09
N ASP A 153 39.63 -36.48 -24.48
CA ASP A 153 40.02 -35.12 -24.86
C ASP A 153 39.62 -34.85 -26.32
N VAL A 154 38.40 -34.35 -26.50
CA VAL A 154 37.79 -34.11 -27.83
C VAL A 154 37.65 -32.64 -28.15
N PHE A 155 37.75 -32.31 -29.44
CA PHE A 155 37.51 -30.99 -29.99
C PHE A 155 36.03 -30.78 -30.30
N VAL A 156 35.43 -29.76 -29.68
CA VAL A 156 34.03 -29.36 -29.93
C VAL A 156 34.02 -27.93 -30.45
N PRO A 157 33.44 -27.66 -31.64
CA PRO A 157 33.30 -26.30 -32.14
C PRO A 157 32.52 -25.40 -31.17
N VAL A 158 32.99 -24.15 -30.98
CA VAL A 158 32.34 -23.17 -30.08
C VAL A 158 30.88 -22.92 -30.45
N SER A 159 30.53 -22.99 -31.74
CA SER A 159 29.14 -22.89 -32.21
C SER A 159 28.25 -23.99 -31.63
N ARG A 160 28.76 -25.22 -31.55
CA ARG A 160 28.07 -26.39 -30.98
C ARG A 160 27.98 -26.30 -29.46
N LEU A 161 29.02 -25.80 -28.78
CA LEU A 161 28.97 -25.49 -27.33
C LEU A 161 27.95 -24.39 -27.02
N ASN A 162 27.86 -23.35 -27.87
CA ASN A 162 26.87 -22.28 -27.74
C ASN A 162 25.44 -22.79 -27.98
N GLN A 163 25.27 -23.77 -28.88
CA GLN A 163 23.99 -24.45 -29.07
C GLN A 163 23.61 -25.25 -27.81
N LEU A 164 24.50 -26.13 -27.34
CA LEU A 164 24.29 -26.95 -26.15
C LEU A 164 23.98 -26.08 -24.91
N ARG A 165 24.73 -25.00 -24.71
CA ARG A 165 24.47 -24.03 -23.64
C ARG A 165 23.07 -23.41 -23.74
N ARG A 166 22.65 -22.99 -24.95
CA ARG A 166 21.33 -22.39 -25.15
C ARG A 166 20.23 -23.38 -24.85
N GLU A 167 20.29 -24.58 -25.44
CA GLU A 167 19.33 -25.65 -25.18
C GLU A 167 19.23 -26.00 -23.69
N LEU A 168 20.36 -26.06 -22.99
CA LEU A 168 20.41 -26.31 -21.55
C LEU A 168 19.79 -25.16 -20.72
N CYS A 169 20.09 -23.91 -21.08
CA CYS A 169 19.52 -22.73 -20.40
C CYS A 169 18.01 -22.67 -20.62
N ASP A 170 17.55 -22.82 -21.86
CA ASP A 170 16.14 -22.77 -22.23
C ASP A 170 15.36 -23.87 -21.48
N ALA A 171 15.89 -25.10 -21.46
CA ALA A 171 15.29 -26.21 -20.72
C ALA A 171 15.21 -25.93 -19.21
N LEU A 172 16.25 -25.32 -18.62
CA LEU A 172 16.28 -25.00 -17.19
C LEU A 172 15.27 -23.90 -16.83
N GLU A 173 15.18 -22.85 -17.65
CA GLU A 173 14.19 -21.78 -17.48
C GLU A 173 12.76 -22.31 -17.59
N ASP A 174 12.49 -23.17 -18.57
CA ASP A 174 11.20 -23.86 -18.72
C ASP A 174 10.87 -24.72 -17.50
N ALA A 175 11.85 -25.46 -16.97
CA ALA A 175 11.66 -26.28 -15.78
C ALA A 175 11.39 -25.43 -14.53
N PHE A 176 12.06 -24.28 -14.41
CA PHE A 176 11.77 -23.30 -13.36
C PHE A 176 10.38 -22.70 -13.47
N ALA A 177 9.95 -22.30 -14.67
CA ALA A 177 8.62 -21.76 -14.91
C ALA A 177 7.52 -22.79 -14.59
N LYS A 178 7.71 -24.06 -14.98
CA LYS A 178 6.80 -25.17 -14.64
C LYS A 178 6.71 -25.39 -13.13
N THR A 179 7.86 -25.48 -12.46
CA THR A 179 7.92 -25.68 -11.00
C THR A 179 7.25 -24.52 -10.26
N GLN A 180 7.50 -23.27 -10.69
CA GLN A 180 6.86 -22.09 -10.12
C GLN A 180 5.34 -22.13 -10.32
N THR A 181 4.87 -22.47 -11.52
CA THR A 181 3.43 -22.59 -11.82
C THR A 181 2.77 -23.65 -10.93
N GLN A 182 3.39 -24.83 -10.82
CA GLN A 182 2.89 -25.90 -9.95
C GLN A 182 2.83 -25.47 -8.47
N ARG A 183 3.89 -24.81 -7.97
CA ARG A 183 3.92 -24.28 -6.60
C ARG A 183 2.82 -23.24 -6.37
N LEU A 184 2.61 -22.35 -7.34
CA LEU A 184 1.55 -21.34 -7.25
C LEU A 184 0.17 -21.98 -7.22
N GLU A 185 -0.09 -22.98 -8.06
CA GLU A 185 -1.37 -23.72 -8.05
C GLU A 185 -1.58 -24.48 -6.74
N GLN A 186 -0.54 -25.12 -6.19
CA GLN A 186 -0.61 -25.76 -4.86
C GLN A 186 -0.91 -24.76 -3.75
N LEU A 187 -0.25 -23.60 -3.75
CA LEU A 187 -0.49 -22.54 -2.77
C LEU A 187 -1.92 -21.98 -2.89
N LYS A 188 -2.39 -21.72 -4.11
CA LYS A 188 -3.77 -21.29 -4.35
C LYS A 188 -4.77 -22.31 -3.84
N ALA A 189 -4.57 -23.60 -4.14
CA ALA A 189 -5.43 -24.67 -3.65
C ALA A 189 -5.47 -24.71 -2.12
N ALA A 190 -4.31 -24.70 -1.46
CA ALA A 190 -4.21 -24.70 0.01
C ALA A 190 -4.88 -23.48 0.67
N LEU A 191 -4.84 -22.31 0.01
CA LEU A 191 -5.50 -21.09 0.49
C LEU A 191 -7.00 -21.03 0.15
N SER A 192 -7.44 -21.80 -0.84
CA SER A 192 -8.83 -21.80 -1.33
C SER A 192 -9.76 -22.73 -0.55
N GLU A 193 -9.22 -23.69 0.19
CA GLU A 193 -10.02 -24.53 1.08
C GLU A 193 -10.49 -23.72 2.30
N PRO A 194 -11.81 -23.55 2.53
CA PRO A 194 -12.31 -22.87 3.73
C PRO A 194 -11.95 -23.69 4.97
N GLU A 195 -11.54 -23.03 6.06
CA GLU A 195 -11.26 -23.74 7.31
C GLU A 195 -12.55 -24.36 7.87
N LYS A 196 -12.54 -25.69 8.03
CA LYS A 196 -13.68 -26.46 8.56
C LYS A 196 -14.06 -26.08 10.01
N SER A 197 -13.19 -25.36 10.73
CA SER A 197 -13.37 -24.97 12.13
C SER A 197 -14.15 -23.66 12.33
N VAL A 198 -14.37 -22.86 11.29
CA VAL A 198 -15.06 -21.55 11.41
C VAL A 198 -16.55 -21.64 11.04
N THR A 199 -17.01 -22.80 10.56
CA THR A 199 -18.42 -23.02 10.22
C THR A 199 -19.30 -23.22 11.45
N ALA A 200 -19.72 -22.12 12.06
CA ALA A 200 -20.90 -22.06 12.90
C ALA A 200 -21.62 -20.72 12.69
N ASN A 201 -22.26 -20.55 11.52
CA ASN A 201 -23.48 -19.73 11.40
C ASN A 201 -24.10 -19.87 10.00
N ARG A 202 -24.76 -21.01 9.76
CA ARG A 202 -25.82 -21.09 8.75
C ARG A 202 -27.15 -20.82 9.45
N GLY A 203 -27.50 -19.54 9.56
CA GLY A 203 -28.73 -19.13 10.23
C GLY A 203 -29.01 -17.64 10.17
N ILE A 204 -28.77 -17.00 9.02
CA ILE A 204 -29.30 -15.64 8.79
C ILE A 204 -30.42 -15.79 7.77
N ASN A 205 -31.66 -15.66 8.25
CA ASN A 205 -32.84 -15.54 7.38
C ASN A 205 -32.65 -14.31 6.50
N THR A 206 -32.76 -14.46 5.17
CA THR A 206 -32.74 -13.35 4.23
C THR A 206 -33.87 -12.38 4.60
N PRO A 207 -33.59 -11.11 4.97
CA PRO A 207 -34.63 -10.16 5.35
C PRO A 207 -35.59 -9.92 4.17
N ARG A 208 -36.91 -9.97 4.40
CA ARG A 208 -37.93 -9.84 3.34
C ARG A 208 -38.43 -8.40 3.16
N SER A 209 -38.06 -7.47 4.05
CA SER A 209 -38.47 -6.06 4.01
C SER A 209 -37.40 -5.08 4.55
N ARG A 210 -37.47 -3.80 4.17
CA ARG A 210 -36.53 -2.74 4.62
C ARG A 210 -36.51 -2.52 6.14
N SER A 211 -37.62 -2.73 6.82
CA SER A 211 -37.72 -2.59 8.29
C SER A 211 -37.11 -3.76 9.05
N GLU A 212 -36.97 -4.94 8.44
CA GLU A 212 -36.30 -6.12 9.02
C GLU A 212 -34.78 -6.07 8.84
N ILE A 213 -34.29 -5.46 7.75
CA ILE A 213 -32.86 -5.33 7.43
C ILE A 213 -32.08 -4.66 8.56
N GLY A 214 -32.62 -3.58 9.15
CA GLY A 214 -31.95 -2.87 10.25
C GLY A 214 -31.78 -3.70 11.52
N LYS A 215 -32.66 -4.68 11.75
CA LYS A 215 -32.63 -5.60 12.92
C LYS A 215 -31.82 -6.86 12.66
N ALA A 216 -31.42 -7.11 11.41
CA ALA A 216 -30.64 -8.28 11.02
C ALA A 216 -29.15 -8.15 11.37
N PHE A 217 -28.69 -6.94 11.68
CA PHE A 217 -27.28 -6.66 11.92
C PHE A 217 -26.98 -6.28 13.37
N ARG A 218 -25.75 -6.59 13.75
CA ARG A 218 -25.10 -6.13 14.95
C ARG A 218 -24.37 -4.82 14.66
N TRP A 219 -24.86 -3.73 15.23
CA TRP A 219 -24.39 -2.39 14.88
C TRP A 219 -23.28 -1.90 15.79
N SER A 220 -22.34 -1.17 15.22
CA SER A 220 -21.33 -0.41 15.96
C SER A 220 -21.15 0.99 15.38
N VAL A 221 -20.66 1.91 16.18
CA VAL A 221 -20.30 3.26 15.73
C VAL A 221 -18.87 3.55 16.17
N LYS A 222 -18.05 4.09 15.25
CA LYS A 222 -16.70 4.56 15.55
C LYS A 222 -16.66 6.08 15.53
N VAL A 223 -16.10 6.69 16.57
CA VAL A 223 -15.90 8.14 16.65
C VAL A 223 -14.47 8.48 16.99
N ASP A 224 -13.97 9.58 16.45
CA ASP A 224 -12.67 10.14 16.85
C ASP A 224 -12.79 11.22 17.91
N ARG A 225 -14.00 11.71 18.21
CA ARG A 225 -14.29 12.60 19.33
C ARG A 225 -15.53 12.09 20.03
N ILE A 226 -15.43 11.85 21.34
CA ILE A 226 -16.50 11.23 22.11
C ILE A 226 -17.78 12.09 22.16
N SER A 227 -17.62 13.42 22.10
CA SER A 227 -18.72 14.40 22.09
C SER A 227 -19.60 14.34 20.84
N TYR A 228 -19.17 13.65 19.78
CA TYR A 228 -20.02 13.40 18.61
C TYR A 228 -21.28 12.60 18.93
N LEU A 229 -21.31 11.92 20.07
CA LEU A 229 -22.45 11.13 20.53
C LEU A 229 -23.39 11.91 21.45
N ASP A 230 -23.11 13.18 21.77
CA ASP A 230 -23.88 13.97 22.74
C ASP A 230 -25.35 14.18 22.34
N ALA A 231 -25.64 14.15 21.03
CA ALA A 231 -27.00 14.30 20.51
C ALA A 231 -27.76 12.97 20.35
N PHE A 232 -27.17 11.83 20.74
CA PHE A 232 -27.85 10.54 20.65
C PHE A 232 -28.94 10.41 21.71
N ASP A 233 -30.14 10.07 21.28
CA ASP A 233 -31.28 9.77 22.15
C ASP A 233 -31.45 8.26 22.39
N SER A 234 -32.49 7.88 23.15
CA SER A 234 -32.74 6.47 23.49
C SER A 234 -32.91 5.55 22.28
N GLU A 235 -33.42 6.04 21.15
CA GLU A 235 -33.59 5.25 19.93
C GLU A 235 -32.25 5.04 19.21
N ASP A 236 -31.39 6.05 19.19
CA ASP A 236 -30.05 5.92 18.61
C ASP A 236 -29.20 4.87 19.33
N TRP A 237 -29.36 4.79 20.65
CA TRP A 237 -28.70 3.81 21.51
C TRP A 237 -29.33 2.41 21.44
N ALA A 238 -30.55 2.28 20.92
CA ALA A 238 -31.24 1.01 20.80
C ALA A 238 -30.60 0.15 19.70
N ASP A 239 -30.34 -1.12 20.01
CA ASP A 239 -29.68 -2.10 19.14
C ASP A 239 -28.26 -1.72 18.66
N LEU A 240 -27.58 -0.79 19.36
CA LEU A 240 -26.16 -0.49 19.17
C LEU A 240 -25.31 -1.45 20.03
N ASP A 241 -24.54 -2.36 19.45
CA ASP A 241 -23.77 -3.33 20.25
C ASP A 241 -22.50 -2.72 20.85
N GLU A 242 -21.79 -1.89 20.11
CA GLU A 242 -20.46 -1.38 20.52
C GLU A 242 -20.19 0.04 20.00
N VAL A 243 -19.57 0.86 20.85
CA VAL A 243 -18.98 2.15 20.50
C VAL A 243 -17.46 1.98 20.47
N VAL A 244 -16.86 2.30 19.33
CA VAL A 244 -15.41 2.32 19.15
C VAL A 244 -14.91 3.76 19.24
N ILE A 245 -13.93 4.04 20.09
CA ILE A 245 -13.50 5.41 20.40
C ILE A 245 -12.01 5.53 20.16
N ASP A 246 -11.60 6.37 19.21
CA ASP A 246 -10.18 6.67 19.00
C ASP A 246 -9.61 7.43 20.21
N VAL A 247 -8.54 6.90 20.80
CA VAL A 247 -7.99 7.47 22.03
C VAL A 247 -7.06 8.66 21.78
N ALA A 248 -6.67 8.95 20.53
CA ALA A 248 -5.62 9.92 20.23
C ALA A 248 -6.13 11.36 20.20
N ARG A 249 -7.33 11.60 19.67
CA ARG A 249 -7.90 12.94 19.45
C ARG A 249 -8.33 13.67 20.71
N ASP A 250 -9.09 13.02 21.58
CA ASP A 250 -9.57 13.65 22.79
C ASP A 250 -8.45 13.83 23.82
N HIS A 251 -8.51 14.95 24.54
CA HIS A 251 -7.60 15.20 25.65
C HIS A 251 -7.78 14.13 26.73
N THR A 252 -6.68 13.67 27.32
CA THR A 252 -6.66 12.51 28.24
C THR A 252 -7.69 12.59 29.37
N THR A 253 -7.81 13.75 30.03
CA THR A 253 -8.77 13.93 31.13
C THR A 253 -10.22 13.89 30.64
N LEU A 254 -10.51 14.59 29.54
CA LEU A 254 -11.86 14.65 28.96
C LEU A 254 -12.31 13.24 28.54
N LEU A 255 -11.42 12.50 27.85
CA LEU A 255 -11.68 11.14 27.45
C LEU A 255 -11.98 10.25 28.65
N ALA A 256 -11.17 10.32 29.72
CA ALA A 256 -11.37 9.51 30.91
C ALA A 256 -12.73 9.77 31.59
N ASP A 257 -13.10 11.04 31.76
CA ASP A 257 -14.36 11.42 32.40
C ASP A 257 -15.58 10.95 31.60
N TYR A 258 -15.54 11.09 30.27
CA TYR A 258 -16.59 10.58 29.40
C TYR A 258 -16.65 9.05 29.41
N LEU A 259 -15.51 8.37 29.34
CA LEU A 259 -15.46 6.91 29.37
C LEU A 259 -16.04 6.35 30.68
N GLU A 260 -15.74 6.97 31.82
CA GLU A 260 -16.34 6.60 33.11
C GLU A 260 -17.85 6.83 33.14
N THR A 261 -18.30 7.98 32.67
CA THR A 261 -19.73 8.33 32.61
C THR A 261 -20.49 7.37 31.71
N PHE A 262 -19.97 7.14 30.50
CA PHE A 262 -20.56 6.26 29.51
C PHE A 262 -20.53 4.80 29.97
N GLY A 263 -19.42 4.36 30.57
CA GLY A 263 -19.29 3.02 31.16
C GLY A 263 -20.32 2.75 32.27
N LYS A 264 -20.63 3.74 33.12
CA LYS A 264 -21.68 3.64 34.16
C LYS A 264 -23.08 3.59 33.56
N GLN A 265 -23.35 4.39 32.54
CA GLN A 265 -24.70 4.50 31.95
C GLN A 265 -25.04 3.34 31.00
N ARG A 266 -24.06 2.84 30.25
CA ARG A 266 -24.27 1.90 29.14
C ARG A 266 -23.56 0.56 29.29
N GLY A 267 -22.62 0.45 30.23
CA GLY A 267 -21.79 -0.73 30.44
C GLY A 267 -20.46 -0.64 29.72
N ARG A 268 -19.36 -0.94 30.44
CA ARG A 268 -17.99 -0.90 29.90
C ARG A 268 -17.78 -1.89 28.75
N ASP A 269 -18.48 -3.02 28.76
CA ASP A 269 -18.36 -4.06 27.72
C ASP A 269 -18.80 -3.60 26.33
N ARG A 270 -19.55 -2.51 26.24
CA ARG A 270 -19.98 -1.91 24.96
C ARG A 270 -18.99 -0.89 24.40
N ILE A 271 -17.85 -0.68 25.07
CA ILE A 271 -16.85 0.30 24.65
C ILE A 271 -15.60 -0.43 24.20
N ARG A 272 -15.10 -0.06 23.03
CA ARG A 272 -13.79 -0.50 22.52
C ARG A 272 -12.92 0.73 22.25
N LEU A 273 -11.68 0.69 22.72
CA LEU A 273 -10.74 1.78 22.56
C LEU A 273 -9.87 1.56 21.32
N SER A 274 -9.91 2.46 20.35
CA SER A 274 -9.15 2.38 19.10
C SER A 274 -7.81 3.10 19.24
N LEU A 275 -6.75 2.41 18.82
CA LEU A 275 -5.41 2.98 18.67
C LEU A 275 -5.26 3.64 17.29
N PRO A 276 -4.51 4.75 17.19
CA PRO A 276 -4.30 5.43 15.92
C PRO A 276 -3.49 4.55 14.96
N PRO A 277 -3.82 4.53 13.64
CA PRO A 277 -3.08 3.73 12.65
C PRO A 277 -1.67 4.27 12.37
N LEU A 278 -1.38 5.51 12.79
CA LEU A 278 -0.12 6.20 12.58
C LEU A 278 0.25 7.03 13.80
N THR A 279 1.42 6.72 14.37
CA THR A 279 1.98 7.40 15.55
C THR A 279 3.39 7.86 15.24
N ARG A 280 3.69 9.15 15.47
CA ARG A 280 5.04 9.69 15.31
C ARG A 280 5.88 9.39 16.55
N LYS A 281 7.20 9.31 16.41
CA LYS A 281 8.09 8.94 17.52
C LYS A 281 7.96 9.84 18.76
N TRP A 282 7.70 11.14 18.57
CA TRP A 282 7.50 12.07 19.70
C TRP A 282 6.10 12.00 20.34
N GLU A 283 5.13 11.38 19.67
CA GLU A 283 3.77 11.13 20.19
C GLU A 283 3.71 9.83 20.99
N GLU A 284 4.63 8.89 20.69
CA GLU A 284 4.70 7.54 21.27
C GLU A 284 4.63 7.54 22.80
N ARG A 285 5.42 8.38 23.47
CA ARG A 285 5.42 8.43 24.94
C ARG A 285 4.05 8.82 25.50
N GLY A 286 3.38 9.77 24.86
CA GLY A 286 2.06 10.24 25.30
C GLY A 286 0.97 9.19 25.07
N ILE A 287 1.01 8.49 23.93
CA ILE A 287 0.03 7.44 23.63
C ILE A 287 0.23 6.22 24.54
N VAL A 288 1.46 5.77 24.78
CA VAL A 288 1.76 4.63 25.67
C VAL A 288 1.27 4.92 27.09
N GLN A 289 1.59 6.10 27.63
CA GLN A 289 1.09 6.50 28.95
C GLN A 289 -0.44 6.54 29.04
N LYS A 290 -1.11 6.96 27.96
CA LYS A 290 -2.58 6.97 27.87
C LYS A 290 -3.13 5.54 27.86
N ILE A 291 -2.54 4.64 27.07
CA ILE A 291 -2.92 3.23 26.99
C ILE A 291 -2.74 2.55 28.34
N GLU A 292 -1.57 2.67 28.97
CA GLU A 292 -1.29 2.10 30.28
C GLU A 292 -2.34 2.54 31.30
N ARG A 293 -2.64 3.83 31.40
CA ARG A 293 -3.65 4.35 32.33
C ARG A 293 -5.03 3.74 32.10
N LEU A 294 -5.44 3.60 30.83
CA LEU A 294 -6.74 3.03 30.48
C LEU A 294 -6.78 1.52 30.80
N CYS A 295 -5.72 0.78 30.51
CA CYS A 295 -5.59 -0.62 30.91
C CYS A 295 -5.69 -0.78 32.44
N HIS A 296 -4.98 0.06 33.22
CA HIS A 296 -5.04 0.03 34.69
C HIS A 296 -6.43 0.40 35.24
N ALA A 297 -7.18 1.23 34.52
CA ALA A 297 -8.57 1.55 34.86
C ALA A 297 -9.57 0.41 34.52
N GLY A 298 -9.09 -0.69 33.93
CA GLY A 298 -9.86 -1.87 33.60
C GLY A 298 -10.44 -1.90 32.19
N TRP A 299 -9.98 -1.01 31.28
CA TRP A 299 -10.37 -1.06 29.88
C TRP A 299 -9.59 -2.15 29.14
N ASN A 300 -10.29 -3.21 28.72
CA ASN A 300 -9.68 -4.41 28.16
C ASN A 300 -10.04 -4.67 26.69
N LYS A 301 -10.97 -3.91 26.09
CA LYS A 301 -11.35 -4.03 24.68
C LYS A 301 -10.63 -2.98 23.85
N TRP A 302 -9.78 -3.44 22.94
CA TRP A 302 -8.98 -2.58 22.08
C TRP A 302 -9.24 -2.86 20.61
N GLU A 303 -9.15 -1.82 19.79
CA GLU A 303 -9.07 -1.90 18.34
C GLU A 303 -7.71 -1.39 17.89
N VAL A 304 -7.06 -2.13 17.00
CA VAL A 304 -5.72 -1.83 16.51
C VAL A 304 -5.78 -1.48 15.03
N GLY A 305 -5.39 -0.26 14.67
CA GLY A 305 -5.30 0.21 13.27
C GLY A 305 -3.96 -0.07 12.58
N ASN A 306 -2.97 -0.60 13.29
CA ASN A 306 -1.65 -0.94 12.75
C ASN A 306 -1.01 -2.02 13.62
N LEU A 307 -0.23 -2.94 13.05
CA LEU A 307 0.43 -4.01 13.82
C LEU A 307 1.29 -3.51 15.00
N SER A 308 1.78 -2.26 14.96
CA SER A 308 2.44 -1.62 16.11
C SER A 308 1.57 -1.53 17.37
N GLY A 309 0.23 -1.64 17.25
CA GLY A 309 -0.67 -1.68 18.39
C GLY A 309 -0.46 -2.90 19.31
N TRP A 310 0.07 -4.02 18.80
CA TRP A 310 0.48 -5.14 19.67
C TRP A 310 1.59 -4.71 20.62
N GLU A 311 2.61 -4.03 20.09
CA GLU A 311 3.71 -3.50 20.90
C GLU A 311 3.20 -2.49 21.94
N PHE A 312 2.33 -1.57 21.55
CA PHE A 312 1.74 -0.59 22.49
C PHE A 312 0.89 -1.22 23.59
N LEU A 313 0.32 -2.40 23.36
CA LEU A 313 -0.46 -3.15 24.34
C LEU A 313 0.40 -4.18 25.11
N GLY A 314 1.70 -4.26 24.85
CA GLY A 314 2.61 -5.23 25.48
C GLY A 314 2.31 -6.67 25.08
N LEU A 315 1.79 -6.90 23.87
CA LEU A 315 1.42 -8.21 23.34
C LEU A 315 2.49 -8.76 22.40
N ASP A 316 2.72 -10.07 22.47
CA ASP A 316 3.53 -10.79 21.48
C ASP A 316 2.67 -11.13 20.24
N ALA A 317 3.03 -10.57 19.09
CA ALA A 317 2.36 -10.84 17.82
C ALA A 317 2.48 -12.30 17.35
N GLY A 318 3.43 -13.07 17.88
CA GLY A 318 3.57 -14.51 17.65
C GLY A 318 2.69 -15.38 18.55
N ALA A 319 2.13 -14.82 19.62
CA ALA A 319 1.28 -15.55 20.56
C ALA A 319 -0.12 -15.80 19.97
N THR A 320 -0.73 -16.92 20.35
CA THR A 320 -2.08 -17.30 19.91
C THR A 320 -3.20 -16.77 20.79
N THR A 321 -2.85 -16.03 21.85
CA THR A 321 -3.79 -15.45 22.81
C THR A 321 -3.30 -14.07 23.22
N THR A 322 -4.25 -13.18 23.45
CA THR A 322 -4.04 -11.80 23.91
C THR A 322 -4.26 -11.68 25.43
N GLY A 323 -4.25 -12.82 26.14
CA GLY A 323 -4.50 -12.88 27.57
C GLY A 323 -5.91 -12.41 27.92
N THR A 324 -6.00 -11.36 28.72
CA THR A 324 -7.27 -10.76 29.16
C THR A 324 -7.79 -9.67 28.23
N LEU A 325 -7.01 -9.25 27.22
CA LEU A 325 -7.40 -8.19 26.29
C LEU A 325 -8.24 -8.77 25.14
N ASP A 326 -9.37 -8.15 24.85
CA ASP A 326 -10.15 -8.41 23.64
C ASP A 326 -9.64 -7.48 22.54
N ILE A 327 -8.93 -8.04 21.56
CA ILE A 327 -8.34 -7.29 20.45
C ILE A 327 -9.18 -7.44 19.19
N ALA A 328 -9.55 -6.30 18.59
CA ALA A 328 -10.04 -6.22 17.22
C ALA A 328 -9.05 -5.46 16.34
N THR A 329 -9.15 -5.60 15.02
CA THR A 329 -8.37 -4.76 14.08
C THR A 329 -9.26 -3.87 13.25
N ASP A 330 -8.77 -2.65 13.00
CA ASP A 330 -9.40 -1.73 12.06
C ASP A 330 -9.05 -2.10 10.61
N TRP A 331 -9.77 -1.50 9.65
CA TRP A 331 -9.64 -1.77 8.22
C TRP A 331 -8.24 -1.46 7.67
N SER A 332 -7.51 -0.56 8.33
CA SER A 332 -6.15 -0.12 7.99
C SER A 332 -5.07 -1.19 8.18
N VAL A 333 -5.42 -2.35 8.75
CA VAL A 333 -4.56 -3.55 8.76
C VAL A 333 -4.64 -4.34 7.44
N TYR A 334 -5.56 -3.97 6.53
CA TYR A 334 -5.71 -4.52 5.18
C TYR A 334 -6.03 -6.03 5.12
N ALA A 335 -7.00 -6.48 5.91
CA ALA A 335 -7.52 -7.84 5.84
C ALA A 335 -8.45 -8.05 4.62
N ILE A 336 -7.85 -8.20 3.43
CA ILE A 336 -8.56 -8.32 2.14
C ILE A 336 -8.58 -9.74 1.56
N ASN A 337 -8.01 -10.73 2.26
CA ASN A 337 -8.00 -12.11 1.80
C ASN A 337 -8.03 -13.09 2.98
N ARG A 338 -8.26 -14.37 2.68
CA ARG A 338 -8.38 -15.44 3.69
C ARG A 338 -7.11 -15.63 4.50
N ALA A 339 -5.93 -15.51 3.87
CA ALA A 339 -4.66 -15.68 4.57
C ALA A 339 -4.49 -14.61 5.66
N ALA A 340 -4.81 -13.35 5.36
CA ALA A 340 -4.80 -12.26 6.32
C ALA A 340 -5.82 -12.49 7.45
N GLY A 341 -7.07 -12.84 7.11
CA GLY A 341 -8.11 -13.13 8.10
C GLY A 341 -7.72 -14.26 9.07
N ARG A 342 -7.22 -15.39 8.55
CA ARG A 342 -6.74 -16.52 9.37
C ARG A 342 -5.55 -16.13 10.24
N GLN A 343 -4.61 -15.36 9.69
CA GLN A 343 -3.45 -14.91 10.46
C GLN A 343 -3.88 -14.02 11.64
N LEU A 344 -4.84 -13.10 11.44
CA LEU A 344 -5.36 -12.27 12.53
C LEU A 344 -6.04 -13.11 13.62
N LEU A 345 -6.88 -14.08 13.23
CA LEU A 345 -7.50 -15.01 14.19
C LEU A 345 -6.45 -15.81 14.97
N LYS A 346 -5.39 -16.26 14.29
CA LYS A 346 -4.25 -16.94 14.92
C LYS A 346 -3.50 -16.04 15.89
N MET A 347 -3.46 -14.73 15.68
CA MET A 347 -2.88 -13.73 16.59
C MET A 347 -3.80 -13.39 17.78
N GLY A 348 -4.91 -14.11 17.96
CA GLY A 348 -5.84 -13.92 19.07
C GLY A 348 -6.89 -12.83 18.84
N VAL A 349 -7.02 -12.30 17.62
CA VAL A 349 -8.02 -11.28 17.28
C VAL A 349 -9.45 -11.85 17.40
N SER A 350 -10.32 -11.12 18.09
CA SER A 350 -11.74 -11.47 18.23
C SER A 350 -12.53 -11.07 16.99
N ARG A 351 -12.26 -9.89 16.42
CA ARG A 351 -12.89 -9.37 15.19
C ARG A 351 -11.93 -8.54 14.34
N PHE A 352 -12.10 -8.58 13.02
CA PHE A 352 -11.34 -7.73 12.11
C PHE A 352 -12.25 -6.99 11.12
N CYS A 353 -11.97 -5.72 10.88
CA CYS A 353 -12.72 -4.93 9.93
C CYS A 353 -12.20 -5.17 8.51
N LEU A 354 -13.12 -5.40 7.57
CA LEU A 354 -12.79 -5.50 6.13
C LEU A 354 -12.47 -4.11 5.57
N SER A 355 -11.62 -4.08 4.54
CA SER A 355 -11.23 -2.82 3.90
C SER A 355 -12.40 -2.17 3.16
N PRO A 356 -12.66 -0.86 3.33
CA PRO A 356 -13.61 -0.11 2.51
C PRO A 356 -13.17 0.03 1.04
N GLU A 357 -11.90 -0.27 0.75
CA GLU A 357 -11.35 -0.26 -0.61
C GLU A 357 -11.67 -1.54 -1.40
N ASP A 358 -12.22 -2.56 -0.73
CA ASP A 358 -12.55 -3.86 -1.32
C ASP A 358 -13.89 -3.84 -2.08
N GLY A 359 -14.11 -4.85 -2.93
CA GLY A 359 -15.33 -5.05 -3.69
C GLY A 359 -16.22 -6.15 -3.12
N LEU A 360 -17.54 -6.07 -3.36
CA LEU A 360 -18.50 -7.07 -2.88
C LEU A 360 -18.16 -8.49 -3.35
N GLU A 361 -17.62 -8.64 -4.56
CA GLU A 361 -17.23 -9.93 -5.12
C GLU A 361 -16.22 -10.67 -4.22
N ASN A 362 -15.13 -10.00 -3.84
CA ASN A 362 -14.13 -10.56 -2.95
C ASN A 362 -14.66 -10.69 -1.52
N MET A 363 -15.31 -9.64 -1.00
CA MET A 363 -15.87 -9.62 0.36
C MET A 363 -16.82 -10.79 0.62
N ARG A 364 -17.64 -11.21 -0.36
CA ARG A 364 -18.53 -12.38 -0.21
C ARG A 364 -17.80 -13.62 0.25
N SER A 365 -16.59 -13.87 -0.26
CA SER A 365 -15.80 -15.04 0.12
C SER A 365 -15.33 -14.97 1.58
N LEU A 366 -15.01 -13.77 2.06
CA LEU A 366 -14.56 -13.50 3.43
C LEU A 366 -15.74 -13.53 4.40
N LEU A 367 -16.88 -12.95 4.03
CA LEU A 367 -18.08 -12.93 4.85
C LEU A 367 -18.69 -14.34 5.00
N ALA A 368 -18.64 -15.16 3.93
CA ALA A 368 -19.09 -16.54 4.01
C ALA A 368 -18.25 -17.40 4.98
N GLU A 369 -16.96 -17.11 5.11
CA GLU A 369 -16.05 -17.86 5.99
C GLU A 369 -15.98 -17.26 7.40
N PHE A 370 -15.94 -15.93 7.52
CA PHE A 370 -15.62 -15.20 8.75
C PHE A 370 -16.73 -14.26 9.21
N GLY A 371 -17.97 -14.35 8.69
CA GLY A 371 -19.02 -13.34 8.88
C GLY A 371 -19.26 -12.86 10.33
N SER A 372 -19.19 -13.77 11.32
CA SER A 372 -19.33 -13.45 12.75
C SER A 372 -18.08 -12.83 13.40
N ARG A 373 -16.94 -12.85 12.70
CA ARG A 373 -15.65 -12.28 13.11
C ARG A 373 -15.29 -11.05 12.28
N THR A 374 -16.03 -10.74 11.23
CA THR A 374 -15.79 -9.57 10.37
C THR A 374 -16.71 -8.42 10.69
N VAL A 375 -16.18 -7.20 10.59
CA VAL A 375 -16.96 -5.95 10.61
C VAL A 375 -16.90 -5.31 9.22
N VAL A 376 -18.04 -4.83 8.71
CA VAL A 376 -18.11 -4.07 7.46
C VAL A 376 -18.45 -2.62 7.75
N ILE A 377 -17.62 -1.71 7.26
CA ILE A 377 -17.89 -0.27 7.32
C ILE A 377 -18.93 0.08 6.27
N VAL A 378 -20.03 0.69 6.71
CA VAL A 378 -21.13 1.12 5.81
C VAL A 378 -21.23 2.64 5.68
N HIS A 379 -20.48 3.38 6.49
CA HIS A 379 -20.33 4.83 6.39
C HIS A 379 -18.95 5.25 6.89
N GLN A 380 -18.19 6.01 6.11
CA GLN A 380 -16.93 6.62 6.56
C GLN A 380 -16.49 7.71 5.57
N ASP A 381 -15.89 8.80 6.06
CA ASP A 381 -15.01 9.62 5.22
C ASP A 381 -13.67 8.91 5.07
N THR A 382 -13.59 7.99 4.12
CA THR A 382 -12.39 7.17 3.90
C THR A 382 -11.22 8.06 3.45
N PRO A 383 -10.09 8.07 4.18
CA PRO A 383 -8.88 8.75 3.74
C PRO A 383 -8.41 8.19 2.41
N GLN A 384 -8.23 9.08 1.42
CA GLN A 384 -7.56 8.75 0.17
C GLN A 384 -6.06 8.51 0.42
N PHE A 385 -5.46 9.30 1.31
CA PHE A 385 -4.15 9.04 1.88
C PHE A 385 -3.91 9.84 3.15
N LEU A 386 -2.93 9.39 3.93
CA LEU A 386 -2.38 10.06 5.10
C LEU A 386 -0.95 10.46 4.77
N ALA A 387 -0.64 11.75 4.84
CA ALA A 387 0.69 12.28 4.57
C ALA A 387 1.32 12.86 5.85
N GLU A 388 2.56 12.44 6.09
CA GLU A 388 3.41 12.98 7.15
C GLU A 388 4.01 14.35 6.80
N SER A 389 3.72 14.85 5.61
CA SER A 389 4.01 16.21 5.16
C SER A 389 2.76 17.07 5.20
N CYS A 390 2.92 18.34 5.59
CA CYS A 390 1.84 19.31 5.60
C CYS A 390 1.64 19.89 4.19
N ALA A 391 0.49 19.65 3.58
CA ALA A 391 0.14 20.20 2.26
C ALA A 391 0.22 21.74 2.24
N TYR A 392 -0.20 22.40 3.32
CA TYR A 392 -0.13 23.86 3.43
C TYR A 392 1.30 24.38 3.44
N ALA A 393 2.20 23.76 4.22
CA ALA A 393 3.61 24.16 4.25
C ALA A 393 4.28 24.01 2.87
N ASN A 394 3.94 22.95 2.14
CA ASN A 394 4.39 22.75 0.76
C ASN A 394 3.86 23.84 -0.18
N LEU A 395 2.60 24.26 0.00
CA LEU A 395 1.97 25.31 -0.81
C LEU A 395 2.63 26.67 -0.62
N ILE A 396 2.90 27.07 0.63
CA ILE A 396 3.45 28.40 0.95
C ILE A 396 4.99 28.44 0.94
N GLY A 397 5.65 27.32 0.66
CA GLY A 397 7.12 27.23 0.55
C GLY A 397 7.86 27.20 1.89
N GLY A 398 7.18 26.90 3.00
CA GLY A 398 7.79 26.84 4.33
C GLY A 398 6.78 26.61 5.46
N CYS A 399 7.23 26.06 6.58
CA CYS A 399 6.38 25.90 7.77
C CYS A 399 6.44 27.18 8.63
N PRO A 400 5.31 27.83 8.94
CA PRO A 400 5.28 29.01 9.81
C PRO A 400 5.51 28.67 11.30
N GLY A 401 5.56 27.38 11.64
CA GLY A 401 5.69 26.87 13.01
C GLY A 401 4.35 26.72 13.72
N LYS A 402 4.26 25.77 14.66
CA LYS A 402 3.01 25.38 15.33
C LYS A 402 2.31 26.53 16.06
N ALA A 403 3.06 27.48 16.62
CA ALA A 403 2.49 28.62 17.34
C ALA A 403 1.83 29.65 16.42
N ALA A 404 2.26 29.75 15.16
CA ALA A 404 1.76 30.73 14.20
C ALA A 404 0.85 30.12 13.12
N CYS A 405 0.86 28.79 12.97
CA CYS A 405 0.04 28.08 11.99
C CYS A 405 -1.43 28.07 12.42
N LYS A 406 -2.32 28.53 11.53
CA LYS A 406 -3.79 28.48 11.68
C LYS A 406 -4.45 27.58 10.63
N PHE A 407 -3.67 26.75 9.95
CA PHE A 407 -4.18 25.88 8.90
C PHE A 407 -4.98 24.72 9.51
N GLU A 408 -6.26 24.64 9.15
CA GLU A 408 -7.14 23.54 9.56
C GLU A 408 -7.53 22.67 8.37
N SER A 409 -7.81 23.28 7.22
CA SER A 409 -8.14 22.57 6.00
C SER A 409 -7.99 23.43 4.74
N MET A 410 -7.92 22.78 3.58
CA MET A 410 -8.04 23.40 2.26
C MET A 410 -8.64 22.43 1.25
N GLU A 411 -9.35 22.95 0.26
CA GLU A 411 -9.72 22.19 -0.92
C GLU A 411 -8.55 22.10 -1.90
N MET A 412 -8.40 20.95 -2.53
CA MET A 412 -7.40 20.70 -3.58
C MET A 412 -8.08 20.10 -4.80
N GLU A 413 -7.56 20.38 -5.98
CA GLU A 413 -8.01 19.79 -7.23
C GLU A 413 -6.88 18.97 -7.86
N SER A 414 -7.17 17.72 -8.21
CA SER A 414 -6.22 16.81 -8.86
C SER A 414 -5.98 17.25 -10.31
N SER A 415 -4.92 16.75 -10.95
CA SER A 415 -4.67 16.98 -12.38
C SER A 415 -5.77 16.41 -13.30
N HIS A 416 -6.65 15.57 -12.77
CA HIS A 416 -7.79 14.99 -13.46
C HIS A 416 -9.11 15.71 -13.13
N GLY A 417 -9.06 16.84 -12.40
CA GLY A 417 -10.23 17.66 -12.05
C GLY A 417 -11.01 17.17 -10.82
N GLU A 418 -10.49 16.18 -10.09
CA GLU A 418 -11.15 15.66 -8.89
C GLU A 418 -10.87 16.58 -7.71
N ARG A 419 -11.91 16.93 -6.96
CA ARG A 419 -11.77 17.81 -5.78
C ARG A 419 -11.73 17.00 -4.51
N VAL A 420 -10.71 17.26 -3.69
CA VAL A 420 -10.48 16.60 -2.40
C VAL A 420 -10.33 17.64 -1.30
N LEU A 421 -10.55 17.22 -0.06
CA LEU A 421 -10.37 18.05 1.13
C LEU A 421 -9.11 17.59 1.87
N ALA A 422 -8.12 18.46 2.00
CA ALA A 422 -6.96 18.25 2.84
C ALA A 422 -7.20 18.85 4.23
N LEU A 423 -7.17 18.02 5.26
CA LEU A 423 -7.30 18.40 6.67
C LEU A 423 -5.94 18.40 7.37
N ASP A 424 -5.70 19.36 8.25
CA ASP A 424 -4.59 19.29 9.21
C ASP A 424 -4.96 18.43 10.41
N TYR A 425 -4.02 17.56 10.80
CA TYR A 425 -4.04 16.91 12.10
C TYR A 425 -2.65 16.88 12.72
N HIS A 426 -2.34 17.86 13.57
CA HIS A 426 -1.01 18.00 14.19
C HIS A 426 0.12 18.03 13.14
N CYS A 427 -0.04 18.86 12.10
CA CYS A 427 0.92 19.00 11.02
C CYS A 427 1.09 17.75 10.14
N ARG A 428 0.07 16.88 10.11
CA ARG A 428 -0.08 15.80 9.14
C ARG A 428 -1.29 16.10 8.27
N THR A 429 -1.23 15.73 6.99
CA THR A 429 -2.34 15.96 6.07
C THR A 429 -3.15 14.69 5.90
N ILE A 430 -4.46 14.80 6.15
CA ILE A 430 -5.44 13.76 5.84
C ILE A 430 -6.20 14.23 4.61
N VAL A 431 -6.15 13.48 3.52
CA VAL A 431 -6.91 13.83 2.31
C VAL A 431 -8.16 12.98 2.24
N LEU A 432 -9.31 13.63 2.15
CA LEU A 432 -10.62 13.01 2.05
C LEU A 432 -11.25 13.36 0.70
N ASP A 433 -12.12 12.47 0.20
CA ASP A 433 -13.05 12.85 -0.86
C ASP A 433 -14.10 13.84 -0.30
N ARG A 434 -14.81 14.54 -1.19
CA ARG A 434 -15.95 15.39 -0.83
C ARG A 434 -17.12 14.58 -0.25
N GLY A 435 -17.32 13.37 -0.77
CA GLY A 435 -18.34 12.45 -0.33
C GLY A 435 -17.79 11.36 0.61
N PRO A 436 -18.59 10.85 1.56
CA PRO A 436 -18.24 9.67 2.32
C PRO A 436 -18.52 8.38 1.53
N LEU A 437 -17.80 7.31 1.85
CA LEU A 437 -18.31 5.96 1.60
C LEU A 437 -19.69 5.82 2.25
N CYS A 438 -20.65 5.29 1.51
CA CYS A 438 -22.00 5.03 2.02
C CYS A 438 -22.62 3.79 1.36
N LEU A 439 -22.77 2.72 2.15
CA LEU A 439 -23.36 1.44 1.75
C LEU A 439 -24.77 1.23 2.33
N SER A 440 -25.42 2.27 2.84
CA SER A 440 -26.77 2.16 3.43
C SER A 440 -27.82 1.63 2.45
N ARG A 441 -27.66 1.88 1.13
CA ARG A 441 -28.53 1.32 0.08
C ARG A 441 -28.14 -0.09 -0.38
N ARG A 442 -27.10 -0.68 0.22
CA ARG A 442 -26.56 -2.03 -0.09
C ARG A 442 -26.72 -3.00 1.08
N LEU A 443 -27.47 -2.64 2.13
CA LEU A 443 -27.65 -3.48 3.30
C LEU A 443 -28.25 -4.86 2.97
N SER A 444 -29.16 -4.95 1.99
CA SER A 444 -29.67 -6.25 1.52
C SER A 444 -28.58 -7.11 0.89
N ASP A 445 -27.68 -6.50 0.12
CA ASP A 445 -26.59 -7.20 -0.56
C ASP A 445 -25.55 -7.70 0.45
N LEU A 446 -25.28 -6.90 1.49
CA LEU A 446 -24.43 -7.26 2.62
C LEU A 446 -25.03 -8.41 3.45
N ALA A 447 -26.33 -8.38 3.74
CA ALA A 447 -27.01 -9.50 4.40
C ALA A 447 -26.92 -10.79 3.58
N ALA A 448 -27.18 -10.70 2.27
CA ALA A 448 -27.08 -11.84 1.36
C ALA A 448 -25.64 -12.38 1.24
N ALA A 449 -24.63 -11.52 1.39
CA ALA A 449 -23.22 -11.90 1.43
C ALA A 449 -22.78 -12.54 2.76
N GLY A 450 -23.62 -12.50 3.82
CA GLY A 450 -23.31 -13.08 5.13
C GLY A 450 -22.74 -12.08 6.14
N ALA A 451 -22.85 -10.78 5.91
CA ALA A 451 -22.43 -9.77 6.88
C ALA A 451 -23.29 -9.84 8.16
N VAL A 452 -22.63 -9.84 9.32
CA VAL A 452 -23.27 -9.83 10.65
C VAL A 452 -23.07 -8.49 11.35
N HIS A 453 -21.83 -7.99 11.36
CA HIS A 453 -21.46 -6.76 12.05
C HIS A 453 -21.26 -5.62 11.06
N LEU A 454 -21.99 -4.52 11.29
CA LEU A 454 -21.85 -3.29 10.50
C LEU A 454 -21.36 -2.15 11.39
N ARG A 455 -20.55 -1.26 10.82
CA ARG A 455 -20.03 -0.08 11.52
C ARG A 455 -20.21 1.20 10.72
N ALA A 456 -20.61 2.26 11.39
CA ALA A 456 -20.55 3.63 10.85
C ALA A 456 -19.43 4.40 11.55
N ASP A 457 -18.56 5.02 10.78
CA ASP A 457 -17.38 5.71 11.27
C ASP A 457 -17.53 7.23 11.05
N PHE A 458 -17.46 7.99 12.13
CA PHE A 458 -17.44 9.45 12.16
C PHE A 458 -16.08 9.91 12.68
N VAL A 459 -15.09 9.78 11.79
CA VAL A 459 -13.67 10.03 12.07
C VAL A 459 -13.09 10.96 11.02
N TYR A 460 -11.98 11.62 11.34
CA TYR A 460 -11.24 12.57 10.49
C TYR A 460 -11.97 13.88 10.21
N ARG A 461 -13.11 13.83 9.51
CA ARG A 461 -13.91 15.02 9.18
C ARG A 461 -14.45 15.65 10.48
N PRO A 462 -14.42 16.99 10.61
CA PRO A 462 -15.11 17.66 11.70
C PRO A 462 -16.63 17.50 11.54
N TYR A 463 -17.28 17.05 12.62
CA TYR A 463 -18.71 16.87 12.73
C TYR A 463 -19.25 17.65 13.92
N ASP A 464 -20.53 18.01 13.86
CA ASP A 464 -21.32 18.30 15.06
C ASP A 464 -22.14 17.05 15.45
N ALA A 465 -22.53 16.96 16.72
CA ALA A 465 -23.23 15.80 17.25
C ALA A 465 -24.59 15.55 16.58
N ALA A 466 -25.32 16.60 16.20
CA ALA A 466 -26.63 16.47 15.54
C ALA A 466 -26.50 15.85 14.14
N THR A 467 -25.47 16.24 13.40
CA THR A 467 -25.14 15.65 12.09
C THR A 467 -24.78 14.17 12.23
N VAL A 468 -24.04 13.78 13.27
CA VAL A 468 -23.69 12.37 13.54
C VAL A 468 -24.94 11.56 13.86
N ALA A 469 -25.79 12.03 14.77
CA ALA A 469 -27.06 11.37 15.10
C ALA A 469 -27.97 11.21 13.87
N GLN A 470 -28.11 12.27 13.06
CA GLN A 470 -28.92 12.20 11.84
C GLN A 470 -28.38 11.19 10.83
N ARG A 471 -27.06 11.22 10.55
CA ARG A 471 -26.43 10.27 9.62
C ARG A 471 -26.50 8.83 10.13
N TRP A 472 -26.34 8.63 11.44
CA TRP A 472 -26.51 7.32 12.08
C TRP A 472 -27.90 6.74 11.81
N ARG A 473 -28.95 7.53 12.03
CA ARG A 473 -30.35 7.14 11.75
C ARG A 473 -30.56 6.84 10.27
N ASP A 474 -30.02 7.66 9.38
CA ASP A 474 -30.15 7.46 7.93
C ASP A 474 -29.49 6.17 7.47
N VAL A 475 -28.27 5.89 7.93
CA VAL A 475 -27.53 4.67 7.61
C VAL A 475 -28.29 3.43 8.07
N ARG A 476 -28.75 3.40 9.32
CA ARG A 476 -29.50 2.25 9.87
C ARG A 476 -30.85 2.02 9.20
N ALA A 477 -31.48 3.09 8.72
CA ALA A 477 -32.73 3.01 7.97
C ALA A 477 -32.53 2.68 6.47
N GLY A 478 -31.30 2.46 6.03
CA GLY A 478 -30.97 2.21 4.62
C GLY A 478 -31.21 3.42 3.70
N ARG A 479 -31.22 4.63 4.26
CA ARG A 479 -31.38 5.88 3.51
C ARG A 479 -30.02 6.41 3.05
N PRO A 480 -29.93 7.04 1.86
CA PRO A 480 -28.68 7.61 1.39
C PRO A 480 -28.24 8.78 2.28
N VAL A 481 -26.93 8.93 2.45
CA VAL A 481 -26.31 10.10 3.10
C VAL A 481 -25.88 11.10 2.02
N PRO A 482 -25.98 12.44 2.25
CA PRO A 482 -25.54 13.45 1.29
C PRO A 482 -24.10 13.23 0.81
N GLY A 483 -23.91 13.24 -0.52
CA GLY A 483 -22.61 13.00 -1.17
C GLY A 483 -22.11 11.56 -1.11
N GLY A 484 -22.87 10.62 -0.52
CA GLY A 484 -22.43 9.25 -0.30
C GLY A 484 -22.29 8.43 -1.60
N HIS A 485 -21.22 7.65 -1.71
CA HIS A 485 -20.95 6.76 -2.85
C HIS A 485 -20.56 5.34 -2.39
N ALA A 486 -20.74 4.35 -3.28
CA ALA A 486 -20.41 2.95 -3.00
C ALA A 486 -18.93 2.59 -3.29
N ALA A 487 -18.16 3.50 -3.91
CA ALA A 487 -16.75 3.27 -4.25
C ALA A 487 -16.51 1.94 -4.99
N ASN A 488 -15.50 1.17 -4.57
CA ASN A 488 -15.14 -0.13 -5.17
C ASN A 488 -16.13 -1.24 -4.85
N PHE A 489 -17.06 -1.04 -3.91
CA PHE A 489 -18.06 -2.06 -3.56
C PHE A 489 -18.81 -2.58 -4.80
N ASP A 490 -19.22 -1.66 -5.68
CA ASP A 490 -19.92 -1.98 -6.93
C ASP A 490 -18.96 -2.31 -8.10
N ARG A 491 -17.69 -1.88 -8.05
CA ARG A 491 -16.73 -1.96 -9.18
C ARG A 491 -15.77 -3.15 -9.10
N GLY A 492 -15.53 -3.68 -7.90
CA GLY A 492 -14.45 -4.61 -7.64
C GLY A 492 -13.10 -3.92 -7.42
N VAL A 493 -12.13 -4.69 -6.90
CA VAL A 493 -10.71 -4.34 -6.94
C VAL A 493 -10.16 -4.96 -8.22
N LEU A 494 -9.62 -4.12 -9.12
CA LEU A 494 -9.12 -4.51 -10.45
C LEU A 494 -8.14 -5.68 -10.43
#